data_AF-A0A6M8W0F8-F1
#
_entry.id   AF-A0A6M8W0F8-F1
#
_cell.length_a   1.000
_cell.length_b   1.000
_cell.length_c   1.000
_cell.angle_alpha   90.00
_cell.angle_beta   90.00
_cell.angle_gamma   90.00
#
_symmetry.space_group_name_H-M   'P 1'
#
loop_
_entity.id
_entity.type
_entity.pdbx_description
1 polymer ?
#
loop_
_entity_poly.entity_id
_entity_poly.type
_entity_poly.pdbx_seq_one_letter_code
_entity_poly.pdbx_strand_id
1 'polypeptide(L)' 'MRLRMVAGQDCPADFNNDGIANTLDVLAFLNAWTNDDPRADYNDDGVINTLDVLAFLNVWAAGCV' A
#
# COMPACT_ATOMS: atom_id res chain seq x y z
N MET A 1 3.16 12.14 15.51
CA MET A 1 2.75 10.92 14.79
C MET A 1 1.95 10.06 15.76
N ARG A 2 0.68 9.75 15.49
CA ARG A 2 -0.15 8.92 16.37
C ARG A 2 -0.07 7.48 15.86
N LEU A 3 0.47 6.56 16.68
CA LEU A 3 0.39 5.12 16.41
C LEU A 3 -1.09 4.71 16.43
N ARG A 4 -1.57 4.10 15.35
CA ARG A 4 -2.78 3.27 15.38
C ARG A 4 -2.34 1.84 15.11
N MET A 5 -2.23 1.05 16.17
CA MET A 5 -2.12 -0.40 16.07
C MET A 5 -3.51 -0.88 15.62
N VAL A 6 -3.63 -1.31 14.38
CA VAL A 6 -4.92 -1.72 13.81
C VAL A 6 -5.14 -3.17 14.19
N ALA A 7 -6.13 -3.40 15.04
CA ALA A 7 -6.63 -4.74 15.29
C ALA A 7 -7.45 -5.19 14.07
N GLY A 8 -6.77 -5.61 13.01
CA GLY A 8 -7.38 -6.12 11.80
C GLY A 8 -6.34 -6.18 10.68
N GLN A 9 -6.13 -7.36 10.11
CA GLN A 9 -5.32 -7.53 8.90
C GLN A 9 -5.86 -6.74 7.69
N ASP A 10 -7.02 -6.12 7.79
CA ASP A 10 -7.65 -5.36 6.72
C ASP A 10 -7.24 -3.88 6.78
N CYS A 11 -5.94 -3.58 6.78
CA CYS A 11 -5.48 -2.25 6.41
C CYS A 11 -4.86 -2.28 5.02
N PRO A 12 -5.56 -1.79 3.98
CA PRO A 12 -4.99 -1.72 2.63
C PRO A 12 -3.71 -0.88 2.53
N ALA A 13 -3.48 0.02 3.50
CA ALA A 13 -2.27 0.83 3.60
C ALA A 13 -1.08 0.12 4.28
N ASP A 14 -1.27 -1.07 4.88
CA ASP A 14 -0.21 -1.93 5.44
C ASP A 14 0.29 -2.89 4.35
N PHE A 15 1.06 -2.36 3.40
CA PHE A 15 1.54 -3.11 2.23
C PHE A 15 2.58 -4.16 2.61
N ASN A 16 3.43 -3.87 3.61
CA ASN A 16 4.47 -4.80 4.02
C ASN A 16 3.96 -5.87 5.01
N ASN A 17 2.70 -5.77 5.46
CA ASN A 17 2.02 -6.66 6.39
C ASN A 17 2.74 -6.77 7.76
N ASP A 18 3.34 -5.67 8.23
CA ASP A 18 4.01 -5.62 9.53
C ASP A 18 3.07 -5.19 10.68
N GLY A 19 1.81 -4.90 10.36
CA GLY A 19 0.78 -4.46 11.30
C GLY A 19 0.81 -2.96 11.60
N ILE A 20 1.66 -2.19 10.91
CA ILE A 20 1.87 -0.76 11.16
C ILE A 20 1.89 0.00 9.83
N ALA A 21 0.74 0.53 9.41
CA ALA A 21 0.68 1.46 8.27
C ALA A 21 1.48 2.75 8.54
N ASN A 22 2.64 2.88 7.89
CA ASN A 22 3.53 4.01 7.99
C ASN A 22 4.24 4.27 6.63
N THR A 23 5.29 5.09 6.60
CA THR A 23 5.98 5.43 5.34
C THR A 23 6.75 4.24 4.76
N LEU A 24 7.09 3.23 5.56
CA LEU A 24 7.72 2.00 5.10
C LEU A 24 6.82 1.21 4.14
N ASP A 25 5.49 1.28 4.27
CA ASP A 25 4.55 0.67 3.33
C ASP A 25 4.60 1.33 1.95
N VAL A 26 4.71 2.66 1.94
CA VAL A 26 4.87 3.42 0.69
C VAL A 26 6.18 3.06 0.01
N LEU A 27 7.27 2.94 0.77
CA LEU A 27 8.55 2.51 0.22
C LEU A 27 8.50 1.05 -0.26
N ALA A 28 7.82 0.17 0.45
CA ALA A 28 7.64 -1.23 0.05
C ALA A 28 6.82 -1.34 -1.25
N PHE A 29 5.74 -0.57 -1.38
CA PHE A 29 4.94 -0.48 -2.61
C PHE A 29 5.75 0.08 -3.78
N LEU A 30 6.47 1.20 -3.60
CA LEU A 30 7.30 1.77 -4.67
C LEU A 30 8.41 0.83 -5.12
N ASN A 31 9.01 0.07 -4.19
CA ASN A 31 9.97 -0.98 -4.55
C ASN A 31 9.29 -2.09 -5.36
N ALA A 32 8.10 -2.55 -4.99
CA ALA A 32 7.33 -3.53 -5.75
C ALA A 32 7.03 -3.00 -7.18
N TRP A 33 6.55 -1.77 -7.29
CA TRP A 33 6.23 -1.11 -8.56
C TRP A 33 7.46 -0.99 -9.49
N THR A 34 8.61 -0.54 -8.97
CA THR A 34 9.84 -0.43 -9.79
C THR A 34 10.44 -1.77 -10.23
N ASN A 35 9.99 -2.89 -9.65
CA ASN A 35 10.45 -4.23 -9.99
C ASN A 35 9.42 -5.04 -10.81
N ASP A 36 8.34 -4.40 -11.28
CA ASP A 36 7.20 -5.07 -11.93
C ASP A 36 6.66 -6.26 -11.10
N ASP A 37 6.66 -6.13 -9.77
CA ASP A 37 6.11 -7.15 -8.86
C ASP A 37 4.58 -7.19 -9.02
N PRO A 38 3.95 -8.36 -9.24
CA PRO A 38 2.49 -8.48 -9.39
C PRO A 38 1.68 -7.87 -8.25
N ARG A 39 2.26 -7.73 -7.04
CA ARG A 39 1.62 -7.05 -5.91
C ARG A 39 1.44 -5.54 -6.12
N ALA A 40 2.10 -4.96 -7.12
CA ALA A 40 2.00 -3.56 -7.48
C ALA A 40 0.87 -3.26 -8.50
N ASP A 41 0.18 -4.27 -9.04
CA ASP A 41 -1.11 -4.11 -9.74
C ASP A 41 -2.19 -3.91 -8.67
N TYR A 42 -2.34 -2.66 -8.22
CA TYR A 42 -3.14 -2.31 -7.05
C TYR A 42 -4.60 -2.03 -7.42
N ASN A 43 -4.86 -1.69 -8.68
CA ASN A 43 -6.23 -1.53 -9.18
C ASN A 43 -6.79 -2.80 -9.84
N ASP A 44 -6.01 -3.89 -9.85
CA ASP A 44 -6.33 -5.20 -10.42
C ASP A 44 -6.73 -5.14 -11.91
N ASP A 45 -6.14 -4.24 -12.69
CA ASP A 45 -6.45 -4.08 -14.12
C ASP A 45 -5.55 -4.92 -15.05
N GLY A 46 -4.56 -5.61 -14.48
CA GLY A 46 -3.61 -6.47 -15.19
C GLY A 46 -2.41 -5.72 -15.76
N VAL A 47 -2.26 -4.41 -15.51
CA VAL A 47 -1.17 -3.59 -16.03
C VAL A 47 -0.56 -2.72 -14.93
N ILE A 48 0.63 -3.08 -14.48
CA ILE A 48 1.42 -2.25 -13.54
C ILE A 48 1.82 -0.93 -14.22
N ASN A 49 1.23 0.17 -13.79
CA ASN A 49 1.49 1.51 -14.29
C ASN A 49 1.26 2.60 -13.22
N THR A 50 1.26 3.87 -13.60
CA THR A 50 1.12 4.98 -12.63
C THR A 50 -0.27 5.01 -11.96
N LEU A 51 -1.29 4.41 -12.56
CA LEU A 51 -2.63 4.30 -11.97
C LEU A 51 -2.63 3.48 -10.68
N ASP A 52 -1.77 2.47 -10.57
CA ASP A 52 -1.60 1.70 -9.33
C ASP A 52 -1.00 2.53 -8.21
N VAL A 53 -0.01 3.37 -8.55
CA VAL A 53 0.59 4.30 -7.59
C VAL A 53 -0.46 5.25 -7.05
N LEU A 54 -1.34 5.78 -7.92
CA LEU A 54 -2.44 6.64 -7.48
C LEU A 54 -3.48 5.85 -6.66
N ALA A 55 -3.79 4.62 -7.04
CA ALA A 55 -4.72 3.76 -6.30
C ALA A 55 -4.21 3.50 -4.88
N PHE A 56 -2.93 3.11 -4.73
CA PHE A 56 -2.30 2.88 -3.43
C PHE A 56 -2.21 4.17 -2.59
N LEU A 57 -1.82 5.31 -3.18
CA LEU A 57 -1.72 6.56 -2.43
C LEU A 57 -3.09 7.07 -1.95
N ASN A 58 -4.18 6.78 -2.67
CA ASN A 58 -5.54 7.13 -2.24
C ASN A 58 -5.93 6.37 -0.96
N VAL A 59 -5.68 5.05 -0.89
CA VAL A 59 -5.95 4.27 0.32
C VAL A 59 -4.98 4.60 1.46
N TRP A 60 -3.70 4.85 1.16
CA TRP A 60 -2.74 5.29 2.17
C TRP A 60 -3.14 6.62 2.82
N ALA A 61 -3.61 7.59 2.02
CA ALA A 61 -4.11 8.87 2.52
C ALA A 61 -5.40 8.74 3.35
N ALA A 62 -6.26 7.77 3.03
CA ALA A 62 -7.44 7.45 3.82
C ALA A 62 -7.05 6.83 5.19
N GLY A 63 -5.92 6.13 5.25
CA GLY A 63 -5.44 5.43 6.43
C GLY A 63 -6.23 4.16 6.76
N CYS A 64 -5.90 3.52 7.88
CA CYS A 64 -6.62 2.34 8.35
C CYS A 64 -7.87 2.75 9.17
N VAL A 65 -9.00 2.10 8.90
CA VAL A 65 -10.28 2.29 9.62
C VAL A 65 -10.46 1.33 10.79
#